data_AF-A0A059KPB9-F1
#
_entry.id   AF-A0A059KPB9-F1
#
_cell.length_a   1.000
_cell.length_b   1.000
_cell.length_c   1.000
_cell.angle_alpha   90.00
_cell.angle_beta   90.00
_cell.angle_gamma   90.00
#
_symmetry.space_group_name_H-M   'P 1'
#
loop_
_entity.id
_entity.type
_entity.pdbx_description
1 polymer ?
#
loop_
_entity_poly.entity_id
_entity_poly.type
_entity_poly.pdbx_seq_one_letter_code
_entity_poly.pdbx_strand_id
1 'polypeptide(L)'
;MFKKTVAALMLAGLASGQAFALQDAGAETDVSGFITINASAYQAGAGQLGLVDDRTGDTLLTSYSVDPVFGNAYALIVPDTSSSLTSYTFNLAGTPTVAGDSLYFRLFSAEQVGSADYTGTDGFTVTYFNINGTQSSYSWTVADSAANGSAFDSGWLQIAPLAGTQSMMVSLYETSADGLNNPVLGVDFSPAAPVPEPESIAMMLAGLGVLGAVSRRRAKKAA
;
A
#
# COMPACT_ATOMS: atom_id res chain seq x y z
N MET A 1 -9.60 -45.06 9.66
CA MET A 1 -8.80 -43.92 10.18
C MET A 1 -7.88 -43.24 9.13
N PHE A 2 -8.02 -43.52 7.83
CA PHE A 2 -7.06 -43.09 6.78
C PHE A 2 -7.57 -41.99 5.82
N LYS A 3 -8.61 -41.24 6.18
CA LYS A 3 -9.23 -40.24 5.26
C LYS A 3 -8.86 -38.78 5.56
N LYS A 4 -8.14 -38.49 6.65
CA LYS A 4 -7.83 -37.10 7.05
C LYS A 4 -6.45 -36.60 6.61
N THR A 5 -5.55 -37.48 6.18
CA THR A 5 -4.17 -37.12 5.80
C THR A 5 -4.02 -36.69 4.34
N VAL A 6 -4.97 -37.01 3.46
CA VAL A 6 -4.88 -36.68 2.03
C VAL A 6 -5.27 -35.23 1.73
N ALA A 7 -6.17 -34.63 2.53
CA ALA A 7 -6.56 -33.23 2.35
C ALA A 7 -5.45 -32.23 2.74
N ALA A 8 -4.64 -32.56 3.75
CA ALA A 8 -3.52 -31.71 4.16
C ALA A 8 -2.37 -31.71 3.13
N LEU A 9 -2.19 -32.80 2.38
CA LEU A 9 -1.14 -32.90 1.36
C LEU A 9 -1.50 -32.19 0.04
N MET A 10 -2.79 -32.07 -0.28
CA MET A 10 -3.23 -31.27 -1.43
C MET A 10 -3.18 -29.75 -1.17
N LEU A 11 -3.23 -29.32 0.10
CA LEU A 11 -3.07 -27.90 0.44
C LEU A 11 -1.59 -27.46 0.41
N ALA A 12 -0.65 -28.37 0.68
CA ALA A 12 0.79 -28.11 0.56
C ALA A 12 1.31 -28.23 -0.90
N GLY A 13 0.59 -28.94 -1.77
CA GLY A 13 0.98 -29.20 -3.17
C GLY A 13 0.67 -28.08 -4.16
N LEU A 14 -0.05 -27.03 -3.75
CA LEU A 14 -0.32 -25.83 -4.57
C LEU A 14 0.71 -24.71 -4.38
N ALA A 15 1.68 -24.88 -3.48
CA ALA A 15 2.67 -23.86 -3.14
C ALA A 15 4.00 -23.95 -3.92
N SER A 16 4.10 -24.80 -4.96
CA SER A 16 5.27 -24.85 -5.85
C SER A 16 4.97 -24.39 -7.28
N GLY A 17 3.77 -23.87 -7.53
CA GLY A 17 3.49 -23.07 -8.71
C GLY A 17 4.31 -21.79 -8.62
N GLN A 18 5.13 -21.54 -9.64
CA GLN A 18 5.93 -20.35 -9.90
C GLN A 18 5.58 -19.16 -9.00
N ALA A 19 6.57 -18.64 -8.28
CA ALA A 19 6.45 -17.38 -7.57
C ALA A 19 5.77 -16.35 -8.50
N PHE A 20 4.48 -16.13 -8.29
CA PHE A 20 3.75 -15.01 -8.86
C PHE A 20 4.32 -13.79 -8.14
N ALA A 21 5.49 -13.35 -8.59
CA ALA A 21 6.01 -12.05 -8.24
C ALA A 21 4.99 -11.06 -8.81
N LEU A 22 4.12 -10.59 -7.93
CA LEU A 22 3.14 -9.57 -8.26
C LEU A 22 3.91 -8.29 -8.56
N GLN A 23 4.14 -8.02 -9.84
CA GLN A 23 4.58 -6.70 -10.25
C GLN A 23 3.53 -5.71 -9.75
N ASP A 24 3.98 -4.68 -9.03
CA ASP A 24 3.24 -3.43 -8.86
C ASP A 24 2.26 -3.28 -7.67
N ALA A 25 2.81 -3.23 -6.46
CA ALA A 25 2.04 -2.86 -5.26
C ALA A 25 1.49 -1.42 -5.28
N GLY A 26 2.01 -0.55 -6.15
CA GLY A 26 1.50 0.81 -6.36
C GLY A 26 0.38 0.88 -7.42
N ALA A 27 0.08 -0.23 -8.08
CA ALA A 27 -0.86 -0.28 -9.20
C ALA A 27 -0.50 0.72 -10.33
N GLU A 28 0.78 0.94 -10.63
CA GLU A 28 1.26 1.73 -11.78
C GLU A 28 0.81 1.18 -13.14
N THR A 29 0.56 -0.13 -13.22
CA THR A 29 0.25 -0.89 -14.43
C THR A 29 -1.17 -1.44 -14.37
N ASP A 30 -1.51 -2.16 -13.30
CA ASP A 30 -2.85 -2.67 -13.01
C ASP A 30 -3.00 -3.06 -11.52
N VAL A 31 -4.16 -3.61 -11.15
CA VAL A 31 -4.44 -4.17 -9.81
C VAL A 31 -4.50 -5.70 -9.81
N SER A 32 -3.93 -6.37 -10.82
CA SER A 32 -3.96 -7.83 -10.94
C SER A 32 -3.23 -8.54 -9.80
N GLY A 33 -2.37 -7.83 -9.06
CA GLY A 33 -1.71 -8.30 -7.85
C GLY A 33 -2.54 -8.26 -6.57
N PHE A 34 -3.75 -7.73 -6.63
CA PHE A 34 -4.61 -7.59 -5.46
C PHE A 34 -5.58 -8.75 -5.38
N ILE A 35 -5.61 -9.43 -4.23
CA ILE A 35 -6.60 -10.44 -3.91
C ILE A 35 -7.56 -9.82 -2.89
N THR A 36 -8.82 -9.63 -3.29
CA THR A 36 -9.85 -9.02 -2.44
C THR A 36 -10.85 -10.05 -1.93
N ILE A 37 -11.40 -9.81 -0.73
CA ILE A 37 -12.53 -10.54 -0.15
C ILE A 37 -13.55 -9.47 0.26
N ASN A 38 -14.77 -9.55 -0.28
CA ASN A 38 -15.82 -8.55 -0.08
C ASN A 38 -15.37 -7.12 -0.47
N ALA A 39 -14.50 -7.00 -1.47
CA ALA A 39 -14.00 -5.73 -1.99
C ALA A 39 -13.71 -5.81 -3.48
N SER A 40 -13.61 -4.64 -4.10
CA SER A 40 -12.98 -4.47 -5.41
C SER A 40 -11.77 -3.55 -5.28
N ALA A 41 -10.72 -3.85 -6.03
CA ALA A 41 -9.57 -2.96 -6.20
C ALA A 41 -9.64 -2.32 -7.60
N TYR A 42 -9.26 -1.05 -7.69
CA TYR A 42 -9.21 -0.30 -8.94
C TYR A 42 -7.88 0.43 -9.03
N GLN A 43 -7.34 0.54 -10.23
CA GLN A 43 -6.25 1.47 -10.51
C GLN A 43 -6.84 2.87 -10.65
N ALA A 44 -6.32 3.83 -9.90
CA ALA A 44 -6.74 5.23 -9.94
C ALA A 44 -5.52 6.15 -10.11
N GLY A 45 -5.66 7.21 -10.91
CA GLY A 45 -4.65 8.26 -11.04
C GLY A 45 -5.04 9.52 -10.27
N ALA A 46 -4.30 10.61 -10.50
CA ALA A 46 -4.64 11.92 -9.95
C ALA A 46 -6.06 12.34 -10.34
N GLY A 47 -6.87 12.77 -9.36
CA GLY A 47 -8.27 13.09 -9.61
C GLY A 47 -9.08 13.48 -8.39
N GLN A 48 -10.40 13.46 -8.56
CA GLN A 48 -11.36 13.67 -7.49
C GLN A 48 -12.00 12.34 -7.12
N LEU A 49 -11.97 12.00 -5.84
CA LEU A 49 -12.73 10.89 -5.28
C LEU A 49 -13.97 11.46 -4.58
N GLY A 50 -15.15 10.99 -4.94
CA GLY A 50 -16.40 11.35 -4.28
C GLY A 50 -16.88 10.20 -3.39
N LEU A 51 -17.14 10.48 -2.12
CA LEU A 51 -17.88 9.60 -1.23
C LEU A 51 -19.27 10.17 -1.00
N VAL A 52 -20.28 9.34 -1.19
CA VAL A 52 -21.67 9.69 -0.90
C VAL A 52 -21.99 9.08 0.44
N ASP A 53 -22.36 9.95 1.38
CA ASP A 53 -23.01 9.54 2.61
C ASP A 53 -24.44 9.10 2.29
N ASP A 54 -24.83 7.90 2.69
CA ASP A 54 -26.13 7.34 2.39
C ASP A 54 -27.20 7.60 3.46
N ARG A 55 -26.86 8.39 4.50
CA ARG A 55 -27.80 8.83 5.56
C ARG A 55 -29.12 9.24 4.93
N THR A 56 -30.20 8.57 5.36
CA THR A 56 -31.55 8.73 4.80
C THR A 56 -31.97 10.21 4.73
N GLY A 57 -31.86 10.81 3.54
CA GLY A 57 -32.31 12.17 3.23
C GLY A 57 -31.21 13.22 3.02
N ASP A 58 -29.94 12.91 3.25
CA ASP A 58 -28.80 13.80 2.99
C ASP A 58 -27.79 13.11 2.08
N THR A 59 -27.87 13.35 0.76
CA THR A 59 -26.88 12.87 -0.21
C THR A 59 -25.64 13.76 -0.18
N LEU A 60 -25.02 13.93 0.99
CA LEU A 60 -23.85 14.75 1.13
C LEU A 60 -22.70 14.07 0.37
N LEU A 61 -22.35 14.67 -0.78
CA LEU A 61 -21.20 14.26 -1.56
C LEU A 61 -19.95 14.95 -0.99
N THR A 62 -19.09 14.18 -0.34
CA THR A 62 -17.77 14.65 0.07
C THR A 62 -16.77 14.33 -1.04
N SER A 63 -16.08 15.34 -1.56
CA SER A 63 -15.10 15.18 -2.64
C SER A 63 -13.68 15.48 -2.15
N TYR A 64 -12.73 14.64 -2.53
CA TYR A 64 -11.33 14.74 -2.15
C TYR A 64 -10.45 14.84 -3.39
N SER A 65 -9.49 15.76 -3.38
CA SER A 65 -8.38 15.73 -4.33
C SER A 65 -7.39 14.67 -3.91
N VAL A 66 -7.13 13.72 -4.80
CA VAL A 66 -6.21 12.61 -4.55
C VAL A 66 -5.19 12.57 -5.66
N ASP A 67 -3.93 12.76 -5.28
CA ASP A 67 -2.78 12.55 -6.16
C ASP A 67 -2.02 11.32 -5.65
N PRO A 68 -1.51 10.45 -6.56
CA PRO A 68 -0.55 9.40 -6.19
C PRO A 68 0.65 10.00 -5.45
N VAL A 69 1.19 9.26 -4.48
CA VAL A 69 2.43 9.65 -3.79
C VAL A 69 3.64 9.28 -4.66
N PHE A 70 3.57 8.12 -5.30
CA PHE A 70 4.57 7.62 -6.21
C PHE A 70 3.96 7.41 -7.60
N GLY A 71 4.81 7.52 -8.63
CA GLY A 71 4.42 7.32 -10.03
C GLY A 71 3.19 8.11 -10.48
N ASN A 72 2.26 7.44 -11.17
CA ASN A 72 1.07 8.06 -11.78
C ASN A 72 -0.24 7.43 -11.34
N ALA A 73 -0.20 6.35 -10.55
CA ALA A 73 -1.39 5.64 -10.12
C ALA A 73 -1.24 5.13 -8.68
N TYR A 74 -2.39 4.79 -8.09
CA TYR A 74 -2.51 4.14 -6.79
C TYR A 74 -3.65 3.12 -6.88
N ALA A 75 -3.67 2.16 -5.95
CA ALA A 75 -4.79 1.23 -5.81
C ALA A 75 -5.88 1.83 -4.93
N LEU A 76 -7.10 1.92 -5.45
CA LEU A 76 -8.30 2.31 -4.72
C LEU A 76 -9.10 1.08 -4.36
N ILE A 77 -9.39 0.91 -3.07
CA ILE A 77 -10.07 -0.26 -2.52
C ILE A 77 -11.42 0.16 -2.02
N VAL A 78 -12.43 -0.44 -2.66
CA VAL A 78 -13.84 -0.13 -2.42
C VAL A 78 -14.48 -1.38 -1.83
N PRO A 79 -14.94 -1.32 -0.57
CA PRO A 79 -15.72 -2.40 0.04
C PRO A 79 -16.99 -2.73 -0.75
N ASP A 80 -17.41 -3.98 -0.65
CA ASP A 80 -18.78 -4.36 -0.95
C ASP A 80 -19.68 -3.83 0.16
N THR A 81 -20.76 -3.13 -0.19
CA THR A 81 -21.70 -2.51 0.76
C THR A 81 -22.51 -3.52 1.58
N SER A 82 -22.35 -4.82 1.34
CA SER A 82 -23.01 -5.88 2.09
C SER A 82 -22.23 -6.42 3.30
N SER A 83 -21.01 -5.93 3.56
CA SER A 83 -20.17 -6.42 4.66
C SER A 83 -19.46 -5.30 5.41
N SER A 84 -19.51 -5.33 6.75
CA SER A 84 -18.81 -4.39 7.63
C SER A 84 -17.31 -4.70 7.81
N LEU A 85 -16.84 -5.84 7.30
CA LEU A 85 -15.44 -6.21 7.30
C LEU A 85 -15.00 -6.61 5.90
N THR A 86 -14.08 -5.83 5.37
CA THR A 86 -13.49 -6.04 4.07
C THR A 86 -12.01 -6.32 4.24
N SER A 87 -11.54 -7.43 3.69
CA SER A 87 -10.12 -7.78 3.75
C SER A 87 -9.56 -7.89 2.35
N TYR A 88 -8.35 -7.37 2.16
CA TYR A 88 -7.59 -7.57 0.94
C TYR A 88 -6.16 -7.94 1.29
N THR A 89 -5.54 -8.71 0.40
CA THR A 89 -4.16 -9.19 0.57
C THR A 89 -3.44 -8.97 -0.73
N PHE A 90 -2.19 -8.52 -0.64
CA PHE A 90 -1.31 -8.46 -1.78
C PHE A 90 0.09 -8.92 -1.37
N ASN A 91 0.78 -9.52 -2.33
CA ASN A 91 2.17 -9.91 -2.18
C ASN A 91 3.04 -8.76 -2.70
N LEU A 92 4.11 -8.44 -1.99
CA LEU A 92 5.11 -7.48 -2.43
C LEU A 92 6.08 -8.20 -3.37
N ALA A 93 5.65 -8.37 -4.63
CA ALA A 93 6.51 -8.61 -5.78
C ALA A 93 7.72 -9.57 -5.65
N GLY A 94 7.64 -10.71 -4.98
CA GLY A 94 8.66 -11.77 -5.03
C GLY A 94 10.05 -11.44 -4.44
N THR A 95 10.40 -10.17 -4.26
CA THR A 95 11.52 -9.68 -3.48
C THR A 95 10.98 -9.03 -2.21
N PRO A 96 11.32 -9.57 -1.02
CA PRO A 96 10.93 -8.97 0.25
C PRO A 96 11.34 -7.51 0.33
N THR A 97 10.58 -6.70 1.06
CA THR A 97 10.89 -5.28 1.25
C THR A 97 12.31 -5.07 1.74
N VAL A 98 12.93 -4.00 1.27
CA VAL A 98 14.24 -3.55 1.73
C VAL A 98 14.09 -2.34 2.65
N ALA A 99 15.15 -2.03 3.39
CA ALA A 99 15.17 -0.80 4.18
C ALA A 99 15.01 0.42 3.27
N GLY A 100 14.02 1.26 3.55
CA GLY A 100 13.71 2.47 2.77
C GLY A 100 12.45 2.35 1.90
N ASP A 101 11.92 1.14 1.71
CA ASP A 101 10.60 0.98 1.08
C ASP A 101 9.53 1.66 1.93
N SER A 102 8.55 2.26 1.26
CA SER A 102 7.44 2.94 1.93
C SER A 102 6.12 2.58 1.30
N LEU A 103 5.14 2.29 2.15
CA LEU A 103 3.75 2.14 1.76
C LEU A 103 2.99 3.36 2.22
N TYR A 104 2.01 3.75 1.42
CA TYR A 104 1.15 4.87 1.72
C TYR A 104 -0.28 4.40 1.73
N PHE A 105 -1.02 4.82 2.75
CA PHE A 105 -2.43 4.51 2.91
C PHE A 105 -3.20 5.80 3.12
N ARG A 106 -4.36 5.94 2.49
CA ARG A 106 -5.24 7.09 2.70
C ARG A 106 -6.66 6.61 2.90
N LEU A 107 -7.16 6.78 4.11
CA LEU A 107 -8.51 6.43 4.51
C LEU A 107 -9.45 7.58 4.13
N PHE A 108 -10.51 7.24 3.40
CA PHE A 108 -11.61 8.14 3.09
C PHE A 108 -12.87 7.60 3.77
N SER A 109 -13.57 8.45 4.51
CA SER A 109 -14.85 8.10 5.14
C SER A 109 -15.86 9.21 4.93
N ALA A 110 -17.13 8.81 4.83
CA ALA A 110 -18.27 9.71 4.83
C ALA A 110 -18.69 10.14 6.26
N GLU A 111 -18.11 9.58 7.32
CA GLU A 111 -18.47 9.90 8.72
C GLU A 111 -18.24 11.38 9.05
N GLN A 112 -19.32 12.07 9.41
CA GLN A 112 -19.29 13.49 9.79
C GLN A 112 -19.07 13.68 11.29
N VAL A 113 -17.96 14.32 11.69
CA VAL A 113 -17.74 14.71 13.10
C VAL A 113 -18.87 15.57 13.62
N GLY A 114 -19.39 15.19 14.79
CA GLY A 114 -20.49 15.89 15.46
C GLY A 114 -21.87 15.49 14.95
N SER A 115 -21.97 14.57 13.97
CA SER A 115 -23.22 13.88 13.68
C SER A 115 -23.55 12.87 14.80
N ALA A 116 -24.82 12.52 14.93
CA ALA A 116 -25.28 11.52 15.90
C ALA A 116 -24.73 10.11 15.56
N ASP A 117 -24.39 9.89 14.30
CA ASP A 117 -23.95 8.61 13.75
C ASP A 117 -22.43 8.49 13.68
N TYR A 118 -21.70 9.55 14.05
CA TYR A 118 -20.24 9.53 14.15
C TYR A 118 -19.81 8.55 15.23
N THR A 119 -19.28 7.41 14.82
CA THR A 119 -18.64 6.47 15.74
C THR A 119 -17.15 6.72 15.84
N GLY A 120 -16.55 7.31 14.79
CA GLY A 120 -15.10 7.51 14.67
C GLY A 120 -14.36 6.20 14.50
N THR A 121 -15.07 5.13 14.14
CA THR A 121 -14.54 3.77 14.19
C THR A 121 -14.20 3.19 12.83
N ASP A 122 -14.64 3.83 11.75
CA ASP A 122 -14.17 3.54 10.41
C ASP A 122 -12.65 3.55 10.38
N GLY A 123 -12.08 2.51 9.79
CA GLY A 123 -10.64 2.36 9.85
C GLY A 123 -10.10 1.25 9.01
N PHE A 124 -8.79 1.10 9.11
CA PHE A 124 -8.09 -0.02 8.53
C PHE A 124 -7.01 -0.54 9.47
N THR A 125 -6.67 -1.80 9.30
CA THR A 125 -5.51 -2.43 9.90
C THR A 125 -4.68 -3.09 8.83
N VAL A 126 -3.41 -2.71 8.74
CA VAL A 126 -2.40 -3.37 7.92
C VAL A 126 -1.64 -4.36 8.78
N THR A 127 -1.44 -5.56 8.25
CA THR A 127 -0.65 -6.61 8.87
C THR A 127 0.42 -7.07 7.89
N TYR A 128 1.67 -6.97 8.32
CA TYR A 128 2.88 -7.33 7.58
C TYR A 128 3.33 -8.73 7.96
N PHE A 129 3.71 -9.55 6.97
CA PHE A 129 4.27 -10.87 7.18
C PHE A 129 5.70 -10.93 6.63
N ASN A 130 6.67 -11.13 7.54
CA ASN A 130 8.09 -11.20 7.21
C ASN A 130 8.52 -12.62 6.79
N ILE A 131 9.61 -12.73 6.01
CA ILE A 131 10.30 -14.00 5.68
C ILE A 131 10.59 -14.87 6.90
N ASN A 132 10.83 -14.24 8.06
CA ASN A 132 11.14 -14.94 9.31
C ASN A 132 9.89 -15.38 10.09
N GLY A 133 8.69 -15.21 9.52
CA GLY A 133 7.41 -15.49 10.18
C GLY A 133 7.00 -14.45 11.22
N THR A 134 7.77 -13.37 11.38
CA THR A 134 7.40 -12.24 12.26
C THR A 134 6.23 -11.48 11.65
N GLN A 135 5.23 -11.20 12.48
CA GLN A 135 4.09 -10.36 12.14
C GLN A 135 4.20 -9.01 12.84
N SER A 136 3.79 -7.95 12.15
CA SER A 136 3.58 -6.63 12.76
C SER A 136 2.32 -6.02 12.18
N SER A 137 1.67 -5.14 12.92
CA SER A 137 0.43 -4.49 12.47
C SER A 137 0.45 -3.00 12.74
N TYR A 138 -0.27 -2.27 11.90
CA TYR A 138 -0.52 -0.84 12.02
C TYR A 138 -2.02 -0.62 11.80
N SER A 139 -2.63 0.25 12.60
CA SER A 139 -4.06 0.55 12.50
C SER A 139 -4.26 2.05 12.51
N TRP A 140 -5.28 2.50 11.80
CA TRP A 140 -5.70 3.89 11.77
C TRP A 140 -7.21 3.98 11.63
N THR A 141 -7.80 4.96 12.30
CA THR A 141 -9.25 5.20 12.31
C THR A 141 -9.60 6.63 11.93
N VAL A 142 -10.86 6.87 11.63
CA VAL A 142 -11.42 8.20 11.44
C VAL A 142 -11.25 9.06 12.70
N ALA A 143 -11.32 8.48 13.90
CA ALA A 143 -11.00 9.21 15.13
C ALA A 143 -9.54 9.72 15.16
N ASP A 144 -8.59 8.93 14.66
CA ASP A 144 -7.20 9.36 14.51
C ASP A 144 -7.07 10.48 13.47
N SER A 145 -7.76 10.37 12.33
CA SER A 145 -7.81 11.43 11.32
C SER A 145 -8.40 12.73 11.91
N ALA A 146 -9.51 12.63 12.66
CA ALA A 146 -10.17 13.76 13.30
C ALA A 146 -9.26 14.47 14.30
N ALA A 147 -8.50 13.69 15.09
CA ALA A 147 -7.48 14.23 15.99
C ALA A 147 -6.36 14.99 15.24
N ASN A 148 -6.11 14.64 13.98
CA ASN A 148 -5.18 15.30 13.08
C ASN A 148 -5.83 16.39 12.20
N GLY A 149 -7.09 16.75 12.47
CA GLY A 149 -7.76 17.91 11.87
C GLY A 149 -8.71 17.61 10.70
N SER A 150 -8.94 16.34 10.35
CA SER A 150 -9.88 15.95 9.30
C SER A 150 -10.47 14.57 9.59
N ALA A 151 -11.78 14.46 9.78
CA ALA A 151 -12.40 13.14 9.99
C ALA A 151 -12.68 12.37 8.70
N PHE A 152 -12.80 13.07 7.59
CA PHE A 152 -13.23 12.50 6.33
C PHE A 152 -12.09 11.90 5.51
N ASP A 153 -10.86 12.29 5.85
CA ASP A 153 -9.66 12.02 5.06
C ASP A 153 -8.44 12.02 5.99
N SER A 154 -7.72 10.91 6.03
CA SER A 154 -6.48 10.80 6.80
C SER A 154 -5.30 11.56 6.18
N GLY A 155 -5.39 11.95 4.90
CA GLY A 155 -4.22 12.19 4.07
C GLY A 155 -3.41 10.92 3.85
N TRP A 156 -2.29 11.04 3.13
CA TRP A 156 -1.39 9.90 2.92
C TRP A 156 -0.58 9.60 4.18
N LEU A 157 -0.84 8.45 4.76
CA LEU A 157 -0.14 7.89 5.92
C LEU A 157 0.99 7.00 5.44
N GLN A 158 2.22 7.41 5.72
CA GLN A 158 3.40 6.61 5.40
C GLN A 158 3.61 5.51 6.44
N ILE A 159 3.82 4.29 5.98
CA ILE A 159 4.26 3.17 6.80
C ILE A 159 5.51 2.56 6.18
N ALA A 160 6.56 2.42 6.99
CA ALA A 160 7.77 1.73 6.61
C ALA A 160 7.63 0.24 6.98
N PRO A 161 7.37 -0.67 6.02
CA PRO A 161 7.32 -2.09 6.31
C PRO A 161 8.69 -2.56 6.81
N LEU A 162 8.71 -3.53 7.73
CA LEU A 162 9.95 -4.17 8.15
C LEU A 162 10.66 -4.77 6.94
N ALA A 163 11.99 -4.60 6.84
CA ALA A 163 12.77 -5.27 5.80
C ALA A 163 12.56 -6.79 5.89
N GLY A 164 12.30 -7.44 4.75
CA GLY A 164 11.91 -8.84 4.69
C GLY A 164 10.41 -9.09 4.66
N THR A 165 9.55 -8.06 4.61
CA THR A 165 8.10 -8.24 4.43
C THR A 165 7.83 -8.82 3.03
N GLN A 166 7.11 -9.94 2.94
CA GLN A 166 6.75 -10.59 1.67
C GLN A 166 5.30 -10.37 1.29
N SER A 167 4.41 -10.34 2.27
CA SER A 167 2.99 -10.19 2.02
C SER A 167 2.37 -9.29 3.07
N MET A 168 1.26 -8.69 2.68
CA MET A 168 0.48 -7.85 3.57
C MET A 168 -0.98 -8.16 3.41
N MET A 169 -1.65 -8.19 4.55
CA MET A 169 -3.09 -8.23 4.62
C MET A 169 -3.54 -6.91 5.19
N VAL A 170 -4.55 -6.32 4.58
CA VAL A 170 -5.18 -5.12 5.10
C VAL A 170 -6.66 -5.40 5.25
N SER A 171 -7.18 -5.03 6.40
CA SER A 171 -8.60 -5.12 6.69
C SER A 171 -9.14 -3.72 6.84
N LEU A 172 -10.06 -3.32 5.96
CA LEU A 172 -10.94 -2.18 6.16
C LEU A 172 -12.12 -2.66 6.98
N TYR A 173 -12.56 -1.84 7.92
CA TYR A 173 -13.75 -2.14 8.69
C TYR A 173 -14.55 -0.87 8.95
N GLU A 174 -15.85 -1.06 8.95
CA GLU A 174 -16.85 -0.13 9.45
C GLU A 174 -17.39 -0.74 10.75
N THR A 175 -17.40 0.06 11.82
CA THR A 175 -18.05 -0.33 13.09
C THR A 175 -19.19 0.61 13.44
N SER A 176 -19.62 1.42 12.46
CA SER A 176 -20.86 2.18 12.53
C SER A 176 -22.06 1.24 12.74
N ALA A 177 -23.13 1.78 13.33
CA ALA A 177 -24.30 0.99 13.70
C ALA A 177 -25.22 0.68 12.51
N ASP A 178 -25.11 1.43 11.41
CA ASP A 178 -25.92 1.28 10.20
C ASP A 178 -25.24 0.41 9.14
N GLY A 179 -23.90 0.40 9.07
CA GLY A 179 -23.13 -0.46 8.16
C GLY A 179 -23.31 -0.10 6.69
N LEU A 180 -23.59 1.18 6.44
CA LEU A 180 -24.02 1.67 5.14
C LEU A 180 -23.01 2.63 4.48
N ASN A 181 -21.98 3.06 5.22
CA ASN A 181 -21.00 4.06 4.79
C ASN A 181 -19.57 3.52 4.85
N ASN A 182 -19.38 2.32 4.31
CA ASN A 182 -18.10 1.63 4.30
C ASN A 182 -16.94 2.54 3.81
N PRO A 183 -15.86 2.67 4.60
CA PRO A 183 -14.76 3.54 4.21
C PRO A 183 -14.04 3.01 2.97
N VAL A 184 -13.46 3.93 2.19
CA VAL A 184 -12.65 3.61 1.02
C VAL A 184 -11.17 3.83 1.36
N LEU A 185 -10.28 3.01 0.81
CA LEU A 185 -8.85 3.09 1.10
C LEU A 185 -8.03 3.24 -0.18
N GLY A 186 -7.23 4.30 -0.25
CA GLY A 186 -6.14 4.43 -1.21
C GLY A 186 -4.88 3.74 -0.69
N VAL A 187 -4.17 3.03 -1.58
CA VAL A 187 -2.92 2.33 -1.29
C VAL A 187 -1.92 2.65 -2.38
N ASP A 188 -0.72 3.03 -1.98
CA ASP A 188 0.38 3.32 -2.89
C ASP A 188 1.70 2.78 -2.32
N PHE A 189 2.69 2.55 -3.17
CA PHE A 189 3.97 1.98 -2.84
C PHE A 189 5.11 2.76 -3.50
N SER A 190 5.98 3.34 -2.67
CA SER A 190 7.26 3.89 -3.13
C SER A 190 8.38 2.89 -2.82
N PRO A 191 9.01 2.31 -3.85
CA PRO A 191 10.22 1.53 -3.63
C PRO A 191 11.35 2.42 -3.11
N ALA A 192 12.25 1.84 -2.31
CA ALA A 192 13.49 2.50 -1.93
C ALA A 192 14.26 2.90 -3.19
N ALA A 193 14.78 4.13 -3.20
CA ALA A 193 15.68 4.54 -4.28
C ALA A 193 16.88 3.57 -4.33
N PRO A 194 17.25 3.05 -5.52
CA PRO A 194 18.41 2.19 -5.65
C PRO A 194 19.64 2.90 -5.06
N VAL A 195 20.20 2.34 -3.99
CA VAL A 195 21.45 2.85 -3.44
C VAL A 195 22.57 2.42 -4.39
N PRO A 196 23.35 3.34 -4.98
CA PRO A 196 24.43 2.96 -5.88
C PRO A 196 25.38 2.01 -5.16
N GLU A 197 25.61 0.84 -5.75
CA GLU A 197 26.49 -0.14 -5.17
C GLU A 197 27.89 0.49 -4.96
N PRO A 198 28.60 0.15 -3.87
CA PRO A 198 29.95 0.66 -3.62
C PRO A 198 30.88 0.47 -4.82
N GLU A 199 30.69 -0.62 -5.56
CA GLU A 199 31.42 -0.94 -6.78
C GLU A 199 31.12 0.04 -7.92
N SER A 200 29.87 0.46 -8.09
CA SER A 200 29.50 1.47 -9.08
C SER A 200 30.13 2.83 -8.76
N ILE A 201 30.18 3.21 -7.47
CA ILE A 201 30.87 4.42 -7.01
C ILE A 201 32.37 4.29 -7.24
N ALA A 202 32.97 3.14 -6.92
CA ALA A 202 34.38 2.88 -7.14
C ALA A 202 34.75 2.91 -8.64
N MET A 203 33.92 2.36 -9.51
CA MET A 203 34.10 2.39 -10.97
C MET A 203 33.95 3.81 -11.53
N MET A 204 33.02 4.59 -11.01
CA MET A 204 32.88 6.00 -11.36
C MET A 204 34.12 6.80 -10.92
N LEU A 205 34.59 6.60 -9.69
CA LEU A 205 35.82 7.23 -9.17
C LEU A 205 37.06 6.80 -9.93
N ALA A 206 37.16 5.53 -10.31
CA ALA A 206 38.23 5.01 -11.16
C ALA A 206 38.19 5.65 -12.55
N GLY A 207 37.01 5.77 -13.16
CA GLY A 207 36.80 6.46 -14.43
C GLY A 207 37.23 7.93 -14.38
N LEU A 208 36.81 8.65 -13.34
CA LEU A 208 37.24 10.03 -13.07
C LEU A 208 38.76 10.13 -12.86
N GLY A 209 39.34 9.18 -12.12
CA GLY A 209 40.78 9.09 -11.90
C GLY A 209 41.58 8.93 -13.19
N VAL A 210 41.11 8.05 -14.09
CA VAL A 210 41.71 7.85 -15.42
C VAL A 210 41.62 9.11 -16.27
N LEU A 211 40.45 9.75 -16.32
CA LEU A 211 40.25 11.01 -17.06
C LEU A 211 41.16 12.13 -16.53
N GLY A 212 41.28 12.25 -15.20
CA GLY A 212 42.21 13.19 -14.54
C GLY A 212 43.69 12.91 -14.84
N ALA A 213 44.09 11.64 -14.92
CA ALA A 213 45.45 11.26 -15.27
C ALA A 213 45.76 11.58 -16.75
N VAL A 214 44.81 11.34 -17.66
CA VAL A 214 44.96 11.64 -19.09
C VAL A 214 45.02 13.14 -19.33
N SER A 215 44.17 13.94 -18.69
CA SER A 215 44.18 15.41 -18.83
C SER A 215 45.51 16.00 -18.37
N ARG A 216 46.06 15.54 -17.23
CA ARG A 216 47.37 15.95 -16.72
C ARG A 216 48.51 15.60 -17.68
N ARG A 217 48.45 14.43 -18.32
CA ARG A 217 49.44 14.02 -19.35
C ARG A 217 49.38 14.92 -20.59
N ARG A 218 48.19 15.33 -21.02
CA ARG A 218 48.02 16.24 -22.16
C ARG A 218 48.54 17.64 -21.86
N ALA A 219 48.24 18.18 -20.67
CA ALA A 219 48.72 19.50 -20.26
C ALA A 219 50.27 19.58 -20.25
N LYS A 220 50.96 18.53 -19.78
CA LYS A 220 52.44 18.46 -19.81
C LYS A 220 53.07 18.36 -21.19
N LYS A 221 52.31 17.98 -22.24
CA LYS A 221 52.80 17.95 -23.63
C LYS A 221 52.57 19.27 -24.37
N ALA A 222 51.70 20.13 -23.85
CA ALA A 222 51.36 21.41 -24.46
C ALA A 222 52.18 22.58 -23.89
N ALA A 223 52.95 22.34 -22.82
CA ALA A 223 53.95 23.24 -22.25
C ALA A 223 55.35 22.77 -22.65
#